data_AF-A0A1S6H606-F1
#
_entry.id   AF-A0A1S6H606-F1
#
_cell.length_a   1.000
_cell.length_b   1.000
_cell.length_c   1.000
_cell.angle_alpha   90.00
_cell.angle_beta   90.00
_cell.angle_gamma   90.00
#
_symmetry.space_group_name_H-M   'P 1'
#
loop_
_entity.id
_entity.type
_entity.pdbx_description
1 polymer ?
#
loop_
_entity_poly.entity_id
_entity_poly.type
_entity_poly.pdbx_seq_one_letter_code
_entity_poly.pdbx_strand_id
1 'polypeptide(L)'
;MAKTKTNNWFLKLKNTLLYSGYEVILTSVPQNGGTGKRGTRHRAAKGYIVPDELKIFINRRIGINDRVITLVHELMHEIYPNWQEPRVERESKKVFRGLTVPQLGFFQFFVMTKGEIQSALKRQQIHSPLC
;
A
#
# COMPACT_ATOMS: atom_id res chain seq x y z
N MET A 1 16.34 -6.61 32.23
CA MET A 1 16.20 -6.99 30.80
C MET A 1 15.03 -6.23 30.20
N ALA A 2 15.29 -5.20 29.39
CA ALA A 2 14.23 -4.51 28.66
C ALA A 2 13.71 -5.45 27.56
N LYS A 3 12.46 -5.91 27.66
CA LYS A 3 11.78 -6.56 26.54
C LYS A 3 11.66 -5.53 25.42
N THR A 4 12.52 -5.64 24.42
CA THR A 4 12.39 -4.88 23.18
C THR A 4 11.01 -5.17 22.62
N LYS A 5 10.06 -4.24 22.75
CA LYS A 5 8.77 -4.33 22.05
C LYS A 5 9.10 -4.34 20.57
N THR A 6 9.14 -5.52 19.97
CA THR A 6 9.28 -5.66 18.52
C THR A 6 8.09 -4.94 17.91
N ASN A 7 8.32 -3.75 17.35
CA ASN A 7 7.29 -3.00 16.65
C ASN A 7 6.86 -3.84 15.45
N ASN A 8 5.78 -4.61 15.63
CA ASN A 8 5.26 -5.47 14.58
C ASN A 8 4.43 -4.61 13.61
N TRP A 9 5.14 -3.91 12.73
CA TRP A 9 4.58 -3.06 11.67
C TRP A 9 3.55 -3.80 10.83
N PHE A 10 3.85 -5.04 10.47
CA PHE A 10 2.93 -5.89 9.74
C PHE A 10 1.61 -6.08 10.47
N LEU A 11 1.64 -6.41 11.78
CA LEU A 11 0.41 -6.60 12.55
C LEU A 11 -0.44 -5.33 12.61
N LYS A 12 0.17 -4.17 12.82
CA LYS A 12 -0.54 -2.88 12.84
C LYS A 12 -1.20 -2.60 11.49
N LEU A 13 -0.43 -2.64 10.40
CA LEU A 13 -0.93 -2.37 9.06
C LEU A 13 -2.01 -3.37 8.64
N LYS A 14 -1.80 -4.67 8.92
CA LYS A 14 -2.79 -5.73 8.67
C LYS A 14 -4.09 -5.46 9.41
N ASN A 15 -4.02 -5.13 10.69
CA ASN A 15 -5.21 -4.86 11.50
C ASN A 15 -5.93 -3.61 11.01
N THR A 16 -5.20 -2.54 10.70
CA THR A 16 -5.79 -1.34 10.09
C THR A 16 -6.50 -1.71 8.80
N LEU A 17 -5.84 -2.41 7.86
CA LEU A 17 -6.44 -2.76 6.58
C LEU A 17 -7.67 -3.69 6.70
N LEU A 18 -7.67 -4.64 7.63
CA LEU A 18 -8.77 -5.61 7.78
C LEU A 18 -9.95 -5.10 8.61
N TYR A 19 -9.71 -4.23 9.60
CA TYR A 19 -10.73 -3.87 10.60
C TYR A 19 -11.20 -2.41 10.56
N SER A 20 -10.53 -1.55 9.80
CA SER A 20 -11.01 -0.16 9.58
C SER A 20 -12.21 -0.06 8.64
N GLY A 21 -12.44 -1.09 7.82
CA GLY A 21 -13.44 -1.06 6.74
C GLY A 21 -12.96 -0.38 5.45
N TYR A 22 -11.68 -0.01 5.33
CA TYR A 22 -11.16 0.61 4.10
C TYR A 22 -11.30 -0.30 2.87
N GLU A 23 -11.95 0.21 1.82
CA GLU A 23 -11.94 -0.38 0.50
C GLU A 23 -10.75 0.14 -0.32
N VAL A 24 -9.93 -0.76 -0.86
CA VAL A 24 -8.79 -0.41 -1.72
C VAL A 24 -9.24 -0.41 -3.18
N ILE A 25 -9.18 0.76 -3.82
CA ILE A 25 -9.67 0.98 -5.19
C ILE A 25 -8.50 1.31 -6.13
N LEU A 26 -8.36 0.51 -7.18
CA LEU A 26 -7.35 0.72 -8.23
C LEU A 26 -7.88 1.66 -9.33
N THR A 27 -7.37 2.89 -9.37
CA THR A 27 -7.82 3.93 -10.31
C THR A 27 -6.82 4.18 -11.44
N SER A 28 -7.32 4.54 -12.63
CA SER A 28 -6.52 4.92 -13.79
C SER A 28 -6.21 6.42 -13.87
N VAL A 29 -6.85 7.24 -13.03
CA VAL A 29 -6.76 8.71 -13.08
C VAL A 29 -5.80 9.18 -12.00
N PRO A 30 -4.64 9.75 -12.34
CA PRO A 30 -3.94 10.61 -11.40
C PRO A 30 -4.83 11.84 -11.18
N GLN A 31 -5.24 12.13 -9.95
CA GLN A 31 -5.73 13.47 -9.67
C GLN A 31 -4.55 14.41 -9.93
N ASN A 32 -4.64 15.18 -11.01
CA ASN A 32 -3.89 16.41 -11.12
C ASN A 32 -4.23 17.18 -9.86
N GLY A 33 -3.21 17.43 -9.02
CA GLY A 33 -3.37 18.24 -7.82
C GLY A 33 -4.20 19.47 -8.17
N GLY A 34 -5.26 19.68 -7.39
CA GLY A 34 -6.21 20.77 -7.63
C GLY A 34 -5.48 22.06 -7.96
N THR A 35 -6.08 22.84 -8.86
CA THR A 35 -5.68 24.18 -9.27
C THR A 35 -5.55 25.12 -8.08
N GLY A 36 -4.48 24.97 -7.31
CA GLY A 36 -4.04 25.81 -6.22
C GLY A 36 -2.81 26.59 -6.67
N LYS A 37 -2.92 27.91 -6.64
CA LYS A 37 -1.91 28.90 -7.04
C LYS A 37 -0.48 28.55 -6.55
N ARG A 38 0.48 28.84 -7.43
CA ARG A 38 1.95 28.96 -7.23
C ARG A 38 2.77 27.66 -7.28
N GLY A 39 3.43 27.47 -8.43
CA GLY A 39 4.89 27.27 -8.46
C GLY A 39 5.48 25.90 -8.12
N THR A 40 4.71 24.94 -7.62
CA THR A 40 5.22 23.61 -7.26
C THR A 40 4.58 22.55 -8.14
N ARG A 41 5.37 21.91 -9.02
CA ARG A 41 4.97 20.67 -9.71
C ARG A 41 4.67 19.61 -8.65
N HIS A 42 3.44 19.54 -8.17
CA HIS A 42 2.99 18.42 -7.35
C HIS A 42 3.06 17.17 -8.24
N ARG A 43 3.96 16.25 -7.88
CA ARG A 43 3.99 14.90 -8.45
C ARG A 43 2.56 14.36 -8.41
N ALA A 44 2.09 13.82 -9.54
CA ALA A 44 0.83 13.08 -9.56
C ALA A 44 0.84 12.08 -8.40
N ALA A 45 -0.14 12.20 -7.49
CA ALA A 45 -0.21 11.36 -6.30
C ALA A 45 -0.30 9.89 -6.75
N LYS A 46 0.55 9.03 -6.19
CA LYS A 46 0.53 7.59 -6.48
C LYS A 46 -0.69 6.91 -5.87
N GLY A 47 -1.23 7.49 -4.79
CA GLY A 47 -2.47 7.11 -4.12
C GLY A 47 -2.93 8.25 -3.21
N TYR A 48 -4.08 8.06 -2.58
CA TYR A 48 -4.62 8.93 -1.55
C TYR A 48 -5.69 8.19 -0.74
N ILE A 49 -5.84 8.56 0.53
CA ILE A 49 -6.92 8.11 1.41
C ILE A 49 -8.08 9.12 1.43
N VAL A 50 -9.31 8.62 1.45
CA VAL A 50 -10.53 9.38 1.72
C VAL A 50 -11.15 8.79 3.00
N PRO A 51 -10.81 9.35 4.18
CA PRO A 51 -11.20 8.75 5.45
C PRO A 51 -12.71 8.68 5.65
N ASP A 52 -13.44 9.73 5.28
CA ASP A 52 -14.90 9.81 5.45
C ASP A 52 -15.67 8.77 4.64
N GLU A 53 -15.10 8.32 3.52
CA GLU A 53 -15.69 7.29 2.66
C GLU A 53 -15.12 5.89 2.91
N LEU A 54 -14.16 5.76 3.84
CA LEU A 54 -13.39 4.53 4.06
C LEU A 54 -12.81 3.99 2.74
N LYS A 55 -12.18 4.85 1.93
CA LYS A 55 -11.56 4.44 0.66
C LYS A 55 -10.08 4.79 0.59
N ILE A 56 -9.31 3.88 0.01
CA ILE A 56 -7.90 4.08 -0.35
C ILE A 56 -7.78 3.94 -1.86
N PHE A 57 -7.43 5.01 -2.54
CA PHE A 57 -7.25 5.00 -3.99
C PHE A 57 -5.77 4.83 -4.32
N ILE A 58 -5.47 3.91 -5.24
CA ILE A 58 -4.10 3.63 -5.69
C ILE A 58 -4.07 3.64 -7.22
N ASN A 59 -3.08 4.32 -7.79
CA ASN A 59 -2.89 4.37 -9.22
C ASN A 59 -2.53 2.99 -9.78
N ARG A 60 -3.43 2.40 -10.58
CA ARG A 60 -3.25 1.06 -11.16
C ARG A 60 -2.13 0.97 -12.20
N ARG A 61 -1.66 2.11 -12.73
CA ARG A 61 -0.65 2.16 -13.82
C ARG A 61 0.78 1.98 -13.31
N ILE A 62 1.02 2.07 -12.00
CA ILE A 62 2.34 1.84 -11.40
C ILE A 62 2.56 0.33 -11.14
N GLY A 63 3.81 -0.08 -10.95
CA GLY A 63 4.14 -1.49 -10.67
C GLY A 63 3.52 -2.00 -9.37
N ILE A 64 3.25 -3.31 -9.26
CA ILE A 64 2.62 -3.92 -8.07
C ILE A 64 3.39 -3.56 -6.79
N ASN A 65 4.72 -3.59 -6.81
CA ASN A 65 5.55 -3.22 -5.66
C ASN A 65 5.39 -1.74 -5.27
N ASP A 66 5.33 -0.82 -6.24
CA ASP A 66 5.03 0.58 -5.97
C ASP A 66 3.63 0.75 -5.36
N ARG A 67 2.63 0.00 -5.84
CA ARG A 67 1.28 0.01 -5.27
C ARG A 67 1.27 -0.48 -3.82
N VAL A 68 2.04 -1.51 -3.48
CA VAL A 68 2.18 -1.97 -2.09
C VAL A 68 2.80 -0.89 -1.22
N ILE A 69 3.87 -0.23 -1.70
CA ILE A 69 4.50 0.88 -0.96
C ILE A 69 3.49 2.00 -0.74
N THR A 70 2.72 2.36 -1.77
CA THR A 70 1.65 3.36 -1.67
C THR A 70 0.58 2.94 -0.66
N LEU A 71 0.09 1.69 -0.69
CA LEU A 71 -0.87 1.22 0.30
C LEU A 71 -0.33 1.35 1.73
N VAL A 72 0.92 0.92 1.96
CA VAL A 72 1.57 1.06 3.27
C VAL A 72 1.72 2.53 3.67
N HIS A 73 2.03 3.40 2.72
CA HIS A 73 2.14 4.85 2.91
C HIS A 73 0.80 5.44 3.39
N GLU A 74 -0.31 5.15 2.69
CA GLU A 74 -1.63 5.65 3.09
C GLU A 74 -2.07 5.10 4.46
N LEU A 75 -1.87 3.81 4.72
CA LEU A 75 -2.20 3.21 6.03
C LEU A 75 -1.34 3.79 7.17
N MET A 76 -0.13 4.27 6.87
CA MET A 76 0.70 4.94 7.86
C MET A 76 0.16 6.32 8.23
N HIS A 77 -0.41 7.06 7.28
CA HIS A 77 -1.12 8.31 7.61
C HIS A 77 -2.29 8.06 8.53
N GLU A 78 -3.04 6.97 8.31
CA GLU A 78 -4.14 6.57 9.17
C GLU A 78 -3.67 6.21 10.60
N ILE A 79 -2.62 5.39 10.73
CA ILE A 79 -2.13 4.97 12.05
C ILE A 79 -1.41 6.12 12.78
N TYR A 80 -0.75 7.03 12.05
CA TYR A 80 0.06 8.11 12.60
C TYR A 80 -0.25 9.45 11.91
N PRO A 81 -1.41 10.07 12.21
CA PRO A 81 -1.86 11.29 11.54
C PRO A 81 -0.92 12.48 11.75
N ASN A 82 -0.14 12.46 12.84
CA ASN A 82 0.81 13.53 13.17
C ASN A 82 2.19 13.37 12.48
N TRP A 83 2.40 12.31 11.69
CA TRP A 83 3.66 12.12 10.98
C TRP A 83 3.70 12.95 9.70
N GLN A 84 4.79 13.68 9.51
CA GLN A 84 5.03 14.45 8.30
C GLN A 84 5.34 13.55 7.11
N GLU A 85 4.96 14.03 5.91
CA GLU A 85 5.17 13.37 4.62
C GLU A 85 6.56 12.72 4.44
N PRO A 86 7.70 13.40 4.72
CA PRO A 86 9.01 12.80 4.50
C PRO A 86 9.30 11.62 5.43
N ARG A 87 8.71 11.63 6.63
CA ARG A 87 8.82 10.53 7.59
C ARG A 87 8.01 9.33 7.11
N VAL A 88 6.76 9.55 6.69
CA VAL A 88 5.89 8.48 6.17
C VAL A 88 6.52 7.82 4.95
N GLU A 89 7.01 8.60 3.99
CA GLU A 89 7.67 8.10 2.78
C GLU A 89 8.92 7.25 3.08
N ARG A 90 9.70 7.63 4.09
CA ARG A 90 10.88 6.86 4.50
C ARG A 90 10.49 5.56 5.20
N GLU A 91 9.56 5.63 6.15
CA GLU A 91 9.18 4.47 6.95
C GLU A 91 8.37 3.46 6.12
N SER A 92 7.53 3.89 5.18
CA SER A 92 6.78 3.00 4.30
C SER A 92 7.70 2.15 3.43
N LYS A 93 8.73 2.75 2.84
CA LYS A 93 9.79 2.04 2.10
C LYS A 93 10.57 1.09 2.98
N LYS A 94 10.89 1.50 4.21
CA LYS A 94 11.60 0.65 5.18
C LYS A 94 10.77 -0.58 5.55
N VAL A 95 9.48 -0.38 5.81
CA VAL A 95 8.54 -1.48 6.10
C VAL A 95 8.44 -2.41 4.90
N PHE A 96 8.23 -1.88 3.68
CA PHE A 96 8.15 -2.69 2.47
C PHE A 96 9.38 -3.59 2.28
N ARG A 97 10.60 -3.05 2.45
CA ARG A 97 11.85 -3.82 2.35
C ARG A 97 11.99 -4.89 3.45
N GLY A 98 11.32 -4.70 4.58
CA GLY A 98 11.32 -5.64 5.71
C GLY A 98 10.20 -6.68 5.67
N LEU A 99 9.33 -6.68 4.65
CA LEU A 99 8.27 -7.67 4.53
C LEU A 99 8.84 -9.03 4.12
N THR A 100 8.41 -10.08 4.83
CA THR A 100 8.62 -11.46 4.36
C THR A 100 7.75 -11.75 3.13
N VAL A 101 8.08 -12.81 2.38
CA VAL A 101 7.31 -13.20 1.18
C VAL A 101 5.80 -13.37 1.46
N PRO A 102 5.35 -14.06 2.53
CA PRO A 102 3.91 -14.17 2.82
C PRO A 102 3.26 -12.83 3.15
N GLN A 103 3.96 -11.95 3.87
CA GLN A 103 3.44 -10.61 4.22
C GLN A 103 3.34 -9.71 3.00
N LEU A 104 4.32 -9.79 2.09
CA LEU A 104 4.26 -9.11 0.80
C LEU A 104 3.07 -9.62 -0.01
N GLY A 105 2.89 -10.94 -0.10
CA GLY A 105 1.75 -11.56 -0.80
C GLY A 105 0.40 -11.09 -0.24
N PHE A 106 0.28 -10.94 1.08
CA PHE A 106 -0.91 -10.39 1.72
C PHE A 106 -1.25 -8.98 1.19
N PHE A 107 -0.29 -8.05 1.17
CA PHE A 107 -0.56 -6.69 0.66
C PHE A 107 -0.76 -6.67 -0.85
N GLN A 108 -0.01 -7.50 -1.60
CA GLN A 108 -0.15 -7.61 -3.05
C GLN A 108 -1.59 -7.98 -3.45
N PHE A 109 -2.24 -8.86 -2.70
CA PHE A 109 -3.64 -9.25 -2.93
C PHE A 109 -4.59 -8.05 -3.02
N PHE A 110 -4.42 -7.02 -2.16
CA PHE A 110 -5.28 -5.83 -2.14
C PHE A 110 -5.01 -4.85 -3.28
N VAL A 111 -3.83 -4.91 -3.89
CA VAL A 111 -3.39 -3.94 -4.90
C VAL A 111 -3.21 -4.53 -6.30
N MET A 112 -3.50 -5.82 -6.47
CA MET A 112 -3.49 -6.50 -7.75
C MET A 112 -4.86 -6.49 -8.40
N THR A 113 -4.88 -6.32 -9.71
CA THR A 113 -6.08 -6.54 -10.53
C THR A 113 -6.38 -8.04 -10.64
N LYS A 114 -7.64 -8.37 -10.98
CA LYS A 114 -8.05 -9.77 -11.24
C LYS A 114 -7.14 -10.47 -12.27
N GLY A 115 -6.73 -9.76 -13.33
CA GLY A 115 -5.84 -10.31 -14.36
C GLY A 115 -4.43 -10.60 -13.84
N GLU A 116 -3.90 -9.74 -12.97
CA GLU A 116 -2.60 -9.96 -12.32
C GLU A 116 -2.65 -11.13 -11.35
N ILE A 117 -3.74 -11.28 -10.58
CA ILE A 117 -3.94 -12.41 -9.66
C ILE A 117 -3.98 -13.73 -10.46
N GLN A 118 -4.81 -13.79 -11.51
CA GLN A 118 -4.90 -14.98 -12.37
C GLN A 118 -3.54 -15.32 -13.00
N SER A 119 -2.79 -14.31 -13.45
CA SER A 119 -1.46 -14.52 -14.03
C SER A 119 -0.46 -15.06 -13.01
N ALA A 120 -0.50 -14.55 -11.78
CA ALA A 120 0.35 -15.04 -10.69
C ALA A 120 0.02 -16.49 -10.30
N LEU A 121 -1.26 -16.82 -10.18
CA LEU A 121 -1.72 -18.19 -9.87
C LEU A 121 -1.35 -19.19 -10.98
N LYS A 122 -1.50 -18.81 -12.26
CA LYS A 122 -1.07 -19.64 -13.39
C LYS A 122 0.43 -19.95 -13.36
N ARG A 123 1.26 -18.96 -13.03
CA ARG A 123 2.72 -19.18 -12.89
C ARG A 123 3.05 -20.13 -11.75
N GLN A 124 2.31 -20.09 -10.64
CA GLN A 124 2.49 -21.02 -9.52
C GLN A 124 2.05 -22.45 -9.88
N GLN A 125 1.01 -22.62 -10.69
CA GLN A 125 0.62 -23.93 -11.20
C GLN A 125 1.70 -24.56 -12.10
N ILE A 126 2.42 -23.76 -12.88
CA ILE A 126 3.54 -24.25 -13.71
C ILE A 126 4.75 -24.67 -12.85
N HIS A 127 4.89 -24.13 -11.64
CA HIS A 127 5.99 -24.45 -10.71
C HIS A 127 5.61 -25.43 -9.60
N SER A 128 4.36 -25.93 -9.58
CA SER A 128 4.02 -27.06 -8.72
C SER A 128 4.50 -28.33 -9.42
N PRO A 129 5.45 -29.09 -8.88
CA PRO A 129 5.69 -30.43 -9.40
C PRO A 129 4.37 -31.17 -9.22
N LEU A 130 3.81 -31.64 -10.32
CA LEU A 130 2.75 -32.64 -10.30
C LEU A 130 3.28 -33.79 -9.43
N CYS A 131 2.70 -33.94 -8.25
CA CYS A 131 2.83 -35.15 -7.43
C CYS A 131 2.25 -36.33 -8.19
#